data_AF-A0A3E2B1Q0-F1
#
_entry.id   AF-A0A3E2B1Q0-F1
#
_cell.length_a   1.000
_cell.length_b   1.000
_cell.length_c   1.000
_cell.angle_alpha   90.00
_cell.angle_beta   90.00
_cell.angle_gamma   90.00
#
_symmetry.space_group_name_H-M   'P 1'
#
loop_
_entity.id
_entity.type
_entity.pdbx_description
1 polymer ?
#
loop_
_entity_poly.entity_id
_entity_poly.type
_entity_poly.pdbx_seq_one_letter_code
_entity_poly.pdbx_strand_id
1 'polypeptide(L)'
;MTKSKPWRRFLPILLAVLLALGIALYAVPYAQMVSYRNSAPVQTCAAQLAAAYGEKTGTALSQEDICRDLSYLQRWLMFSDTLPTEIVDLREGRPRYAMPITDTYTEYVDVTRSVTGTIRYCIQNADGTIQDNVSLTPLGLTFLNGALI
;
A
#
# COMPACT_ATOMS: atom_id res chain seq x y z
N MET A 1 46.66 20.83 -26.34
CA MET A 1 46.19 20.01 -25.20
C MET A 1 44.82 20.49 -24.76
N THR A 2 43.75 19.81 -25.18
CA THR A 2 42.40 20.08 -24.69
C THR A 2 42.28 19.58 -23.25
N LYS A 3 42.29 20.50 -22.27
CA LYS A 3 41.98 20.17 -20.86
C LYS A 3 40.63 19.45 -20.83
N SER A 4 40.63 18.16 -20.49
CA SER A 4 39.39 17.42 -20.31
C SER A 4 38.59 18.12 -19.22
N LYS A 5 37.37 18.56 -19.55
CA LYS A 5 36.49 19.27 -18.61
C LYS A 5 36.33 18.41 -17.35
N PRO A 6 36.53 18.96 -16.14
CA PRO A 6 36.42 18.21 -14.89
C PRO A 6 35.09 17.46 -14.77
N TRP A 7 34.05 17.95 -15.44
CA TRP A 7 32.74 17.32 -15.63
C TRP A 7 32.78 15.83 -16.04
N ARG A 8 33.73 15.41 -16.89
CA ARG A 8 33.82 14.00 -17.33
C ARG A 8 34.23 13.05 -16.19
N ARG A 9 34.90 13.54 -15.15
CA ARG A 9 35.25 12.76 -13.94
C ARG A 9 34.12 12.75 -12.90
N PHE A 10 33.30 13.80 -12.86
CA PHE A 10 32.15 13.89 -11.94
C PHE A 10 30.91 13.15 -12.44
N LEU A 11 30.71 13.04 -13.75
CA LEU A 11 29.58 12.34 -14.34
C LEU A 11 29.37 10.89 -13.85
N PRO A 12 30.39 10.01 -13.79
CA PRO A 12 30.19 8.65 -13.28
C PRO A 12 29.81 8.61 -11.78
N ILE A 13 30.35 9.55 -10.98
CA ILE A 13 30.01 9.67 -9.56
C ILE A 13 28.56 10.09 -9.40
N LEU A 14 28.11 11.10 -10.17
CA LEU A 14 26.72 11.54 -10.17
C LEU A 14 25.77 10.41 -10.58
N LEU A 15 26.11 9.64 -11.62
CA LEU A 15 25.31 8.50 -12.07
C LEU A 15 25.22 7.41 -11.00
N ALA A 16 26.34 7.11 -10.31
CA ALA A 16 26.35 6.15 -9.21
C ALA A 16 25.46 6.61 -8.04
N VAL A 17 25.50 7.90 -7.69
CA VAL A 17 24.65 8.49 -6.64
C VAL A 17 23.17 8.43 -7.04
N LEU A 18 22.83 8.79 -8.29
CA LEU A 18 21.45 8.73 -8.78
C LEU A 18 20.92 7.29 -8.80
N LEU A 19 21.75 6.33 -9.20
CA LEU A 19 21.40 4.91 -9.18
C LEU A 19 21.17 4.42 -7.74
N ALA A 20 22.08 4.74 -6.82
CA ALA A 20 21.95 4.38 -5.41
C ALA A 20 20.69 4.99 -4.78
N LEU A 21 20.39 6.25 -5.11
CA LEU A 21 19.17 6.92 -4.67
C LEU A 21 17.92 6.25 -5.24
N GLY A 22 17.91 5.92 -6.54
CA GLY A 22 16.80 5.21 -7.17
C GLY A 22 16.53 3.84 -6.53
N ILE A 23 17.58 3.08 -6.22
CA ILE A 23 17.47 1.81 -5.50
C ILE A 23 16.95 2.03 -4.09
N ALA A 24 17.48 3.01 -3.35
CA ALA A 24 17.05 3.28 -1.97
C ALA A 24 15.57 3.67 -1.90
N LEU A 25 15.11 4.52 -2.82
CA LEU A 25 13.70 4.96 -2.90
C LEU A 25 12.74 3.80 -3.19
N TYR A 26 13.19 2.72 -3.82
CA TYR A 26 12.37 1.54 -4.08
C TYR A 26 12.52 0.46 -2.99
N ALA A 27 13.76 0.12 -2.65
CA ALA A 27 14.09 -1.01 -1.79
C ALA A 27 13.72 -0.78 -0.32
N VAL A 28 13.89 0.45 0.20
CA VAL A 28 13.57 0.76 1.60
C VAL A 28 12.07 0.64 1.87
N PRO A 29 11.18 1.30 1.10
CA PRO A 29 9.74 1.06 1.20
C PRO A 29 9.33 -0.40 1.10
N TYR A 30 9.94 -1.13 0.17
CA TYR A 30 9.64 -2.54 -0.02
C TYR A 30 10.01 -3.38 1.21
N ALA A 31 11.20 -3.17 1.76
CA ALA A 31 11.65 -3.85 2.98
C ALA A 31 10.74 -3.54 4.18
N GLN A 32 10.30 -2.27 4.32
CA GLN A 32 9.35 -1.89 5.36
C GLN A 32 8.01 -2.61 5.21
N MET A 33 7.46 -2.70 3.99
CA MET A 33 6.22 -3.44 3.73
C MET A 33 6.36 -4.93 4.06
N VAL A 34 7.46 -5.57 3.66
CA VAL A 34 7.72 -6.98 3.96
C VAL A 34 7.85 -7.20 5.47
N SER A 35 8.57 -6.33 6.18
CA SER A 35 8.70 -6.42 7.63
C SER A 35 7.36 -6.26 8.34
N TYR A 36 6.52 -5.32 7.88
CA TYR A 36 5.22 -5.08 8.47
C TYR A 36 4.25 -6.24 8.21
N ARG A 37 4.19 -6.75 6.97
CA ARG A 37 3.42 -7.95 6.59
C ARG A 37 3.73 -9.15 7.47
N ASN A 38 4.99 -9.31 7.86
CA ASN A 38 5.46 -10.44 8.66
C ASN A 38 5.40 -10.17 10.18
N SER A 39 4.90 -9.01 10.61
CA SER A 39 4.75 -8.70 12.03
C SER A 39 3.61 -9.51 12.65
N ALA A 40 3.78 -9.90 13.91
CA ALA A 40 2.75 -10.62 14.67
C ALA A 40 1.35 -9.95 14.65
N PRO A 41 1.19 -8.64 14.90
CA PRO A 41 -0.15 -8.03 14.91
C PRO A 41 -0.86 -8.14 13.55
N VAL A 42 -0.13 -7.98 12.45
CA VAL A 42 -0.71 -8.08 11.09
C VAL A 42 -1.13 -9.51 10.78
N GLN A 43 -0.29 -10.49 11.13
CA GLN A 43 -0.62 -11.91 10.95
C GLN A 43 -1.84 -12.32 11.78
N THR A 44 -1.94 -11.87 13.03
CA THR A 44 -3.10 -12.12 13.89
C THR A 44 -4.36 -11.47 13.34
N CYS A 45 -4.28 -10.20 12.93
CA CYS A 45 -5.41 -9.49 12.33
C CYS A 45 -5.89 -10.17 11.04
N ALA A 46 -4.98 -10.52 10.14
CA ALA A 46 -5.32 -11.21 8.89
C ALA A 46 -6.01 -12.55 9.14
N ALA A 47 -5.53 -13.33 10.12
CA ALA A 47 -6.16 -14.59 10.50
C ALA A 47 -7.57 -14.38 11.06
N GLN A 48 -7.77 -13.37 11.93
CA GLN A 48 -9.08 -13.02 12.48
C GLN A 48 -10.06 -12.57 11.39
N LEU A 49 -9.62 -11.70 10.48
CA LEU A 49 -10.45 -11.23 9.36
C LEU A 49 -10.83 -12.37 8.42
N ALA A 50 -9.89 -13.24 8.07
CA ALA A 50 -10.15 -14.41 7.22
C ALA A 50 -11.15 -15.37 7.86
N ALA A 51 -10.99 -15.66 9.16
CA ALA A 51 -11.88 -16.54 9.91
C ALA A 51 -13.29 -15.95 10.02
N ALA A 52 -13.42 -14.70 10.46
CA ALA A 52 -14.71 -14.02 10.59
C ALA A 52 -15.46 -13.95 9.26
N TYR A 53 -14.76 -13.63 8.17
CA TYR A 53 -15.38 -13.62 6.84
C TYR A 53 -15.81 -15.02 6.38
N GLY A 54 -14.97 -16.03 6.63
CA GLY A 54 -15.28 -17.42 6.31
C GLY A 54 -16.46 -17.97 7.09
N GLU A 55 -16.58 -17.63 8.37
CA GLU A 55 -17.75 -17.99 9.19
C GLU A 55 -19.03 -17.32 8.69
N LYS A 56 -18.94 -16.03 8.31
CA LYS A 56 -20.08 -15.25 7.82
C LYS A 56 -20.59 -15.70 6.45
N THR A 57 -19.69 -16.13 5.55
CA THR A 57 -20.00 -16.32 4.12
C THR A 57 -19.74 -17.72 3.58
N GLY A 58 -19.06 -18.59 4.34
CA GLY A 58 -18.59 -19.90 3.87
C GLY A 58 -17.41 -19.83 2.89
N THR A 59 -16.88 -18.64 2.60
CA THR A 59 -15.77 -18.44 1.64
C THR A 59 -14.44 -18.30 2.36
N ALA A 60 -13.49 -19.19 2.06
CA ALA A 60 -12.14 -19.10 2.60
C ALA A 60 -11.33 -18.03 1.85
N LEU A 61 -10.75 -17.09 2.58
CA LEU A 61 -9.80 -16.09 2.05
C LEU A 61 -8.37 -16.43 2.47
N SER A 62 -7.42 -16.12 1.58
CA SER A 62 -6.00 -16.31 1.83
C SER A 62 -5.49 -15.30 2.86
N GLN A 63 -4.98 -15.80 3.99
CA GLN A 63 -4.33 -14.96 5.00
C GLN A 63 -3.10 -14.25 4.44
N GLU A 64 -2.36 -14.88 3.52
CA GLU A 64 -1.20 -14.23 2.89
C GLU A 64 -1.60 -13.01 2.06
N ASP A 65 -2.69 -13.14 1.29
CA ASP A 65 -3.19 -12.03 0.47
C ASP A 65 -3.71 -10.90 1.37
N ILE A 66 -4.41 -11.23 2.45
CA ILE A 66 -4.86 -10.24 3.44
C ILE A 66 -3.65 -9.54 4.08
N CYS A 67 -2.64 -10.27 4.58
CA CYS A 67 -1.42 -9.66 5.14
C CYS A 67 -0.74 -8.72 4.13
N ARG A 68 -0.73 -9.07 2.85
CA ARG A 68 -0.20 -8.22 1.79
C ARG A 68 -1.03 -6.94 1.64
N ASP A 69 -2.35 -7.05 1.60
CA ASP A 69 -3.24 -5.89 1.49
C ASP A 69 -3.13 -4.98 2.72
N LEU A 70 -3.03 -5.53 3.94
CA LEU A 70 -2.78 -4.77 5.17
C LEU A 70 -1.46 -3.99 5.10
N SER A 71 -0.39 -4.56 4.53
CA SER A 71 0.87 -3.85 4.33
C SER A 71 0.76 -2.67 3.35
N TYR A 72 -0.16 -2.75 2.39
CA TYR A 72 -0.45 -1.66 1.48
C TYR A 72 -1.34 -0.60 2.13
N LEU A 73 -2.32 -0.99 2.93
CA LEU A 73 -3.15 -0.06 3.70
C LEU A 73 -2.31 0.76 4.70
N GLN A 74 -1.35 0.12 5.37
CA GLN A 74 -0.40 0.80 6.25
C GLN A 74 0.38 1.91 5.53
N ARG A 75 0.72 1.65 4.26
CA ARG A 75 1.46 2.58 3.42
C ARG A 75 0.60 3.76 2.97
N TRP A 76 -0.71 3.56 2.82
CA TRP A 76 -1.66 4.63 2.52
C TRP A 76 -1.88 5.55 3.72
N LEU A 77 -2.12 4.98 4.90
CA LEU A 77 -2.46 5.73 6.11
C LEU A 77 -1.26 6.36 6.83
N MET A 78 -0.14 6.59 6.14
CA MET A 78 1.08 7.15 6.71
C MET A 78 1.50 6.51 8.04
N PHE A 79 1.62 5.18 8.07
CA PHE A 79 2.09 4.43 9.25
C PHE A 79 1.21 4.57 10.51
N SER A 80 -0.09 4.84 10.40
CA SER A 80 -0.99 4.68 11.56
C SER A 80 -1.04 3.21 11.98
N ASP A 81 -1.02 2.89 13.26
CA ASP A 81 -1.22 1.50 13.74
C ASP A 81 -2.68 1.00 13.58
N THR A 82 -3.49 1.71 12.81
CA THR A 82 -4.89 1.39 12.55
C THR A 82 -5.01 0.20 11.61
N LEU A 83 -5.47 -0.92 12.18
CA LEU A 83 -5.82 -2.11 11.43
C LEU A 83 -7.33 -2.13 11.13
N PRO A 84 -7.75 -2.73 9.99
CA PRO A 84 -9.16 -2.92 9.70
C PRO A 84 -9.83 -3.87 10.69
N THR A 85 -11.12 -3.65 10.90
CA THR A 85 -11.95 -4.40 11.84
C THR A 85 -12.75 -5.51 11.17
N GLU A 86 -13.08 -5.34 9.88
CA GLU A 86 -13.92 -6.29 9.14
C GLU A 86 -13.55 -6.31 7.64
N ILE A 87 -13.72 -7.46 7.00
CA ILE A 87 -13.89 -7.57 5.55
C ILE A 87 -15.39 -7.58 5.26
N VAL A 88 -15.91 -6.50 4.67
CA VAL A 88 -17.35 -6.30 4.52
C VAL A 88 -17.93 -7.23 3.46
N ASP A 89 -17.28 -7.27 2.30
CA ASP A 89 -17.63 -8.06 1.14
C ASP A 89 -16.42 -8.20 0.18
N LEU A 90 -16.68 -8.84 -0.96
CA LEU A 90 -15.74 -8.92 -2.07
C LEU A 90 -16.22 -8.06 -3.24
N ARG A 91 -15.43 -7.07 -3.62
CA ARG A 91 -15.63 -6.29 -4.84
C ARG A 91 -14.77 -6.87 -5.94
N GLU A 92 -15.40 -7.44 -6.97
CA GLU A 92 -14.68 -8.09 -8.09
C GLU A 92 -13.66 -9.14 -7.59
N GLY A 93 -14.04 -9.88 -6.54
CA GLY A 93 -13.20 -10.89 -5.89
C GLY A 93 -12.13 -10.35 -4.93
N ARG A 94 -12.09 -9.03 -4.68
CA ARG A 94 -11.13 -8.40 -3.77
C ARG A 94 -11.78 -8.00 -2.45
N PRO A 95 -11.13 -8.25 -1.29
CA PRO A 95 -11.64 -7.81 0.00
C PRO A 95 -11.80 -6.30 0.08
N ARG A 96 -12.95 -5.85 0.60
CA ARG A 96 -13.17 -4.47 1.01
C ARG A 96 -13.09 -4.37 2.53
N TYR A 97 -12.14 -3.59 3.01
CA TYR A 97 -11.78 -3.48 4.42
C TYR A 97 -12.49 -2.30 5.07
N ALA A 98 -13.10 -2.53 6.24
CA ALA A 98 -13.61 -1.48 7.10
C ALA A 98 -12.45 -0.89 7.94
N MET A 99 -12.06 0.35 7.63
CA MET A 99 -10.96 1.08 8.28
C MET A 99 -11.55 2.07 9.30
N PRO A 100 -11.37 1.84 10.61
CA PRO A 100 -11.85 2.77 11.64
C PRO A 100 -10.89 3.97 11.75
N ILE A 101 -11.09 4.99 10.91
CA ILE A 101 -10.24 6.20 10.90
C ILE A 101 -10.39 6.97 12.22
N THR A 102 -11.59 7.00 12.79
CA THR A 102 -11.85 7.47 14.16
C THR A 102 -12.92 6.59 14.82
N ASP A 103 -13.18 6.80 16.11
CA ASP A 103 -14.22 6.05 16.85
C ASP A 103 -15.63 6.15 16.24
N THR A 104 -15.90 7.20 15.45
CA THR A 104 -17.22 7.47 14.86
C THR A 104 -17.23 7.43 13.34
N TYR A 105 -16.08 7.23 12.70
CA TYR A 105 -15.95 7.31 11.25
C TYR A 105 -15.13 6.14 10.71
N THR A 106 -15.78 5.36 9.85
CA THR A 106 -15.22 4.19 9.18
C THR A 106 -15.22 4.41 7.68
N GLU A 107 -14.09 4.18 7.05
CA GLU A 107 -13.94 4.18 5.59
C GLU A 107 -13.88 2.75 5.06
N TYR A 108 -14.41 2.55 3.86
CA TYR A 108 -14.37 1.25 3.19
C TYR A 108 -13.36 1.30 2.07
N VAL A 109 -12.30 0.51 2.20
CA VAL A 109 -11.15 0.58 1.31
C VAL A 109 -10.93 -0.77 0.63
N ASP A 110 -10.90 -0.78 -0.70
CA ASP A 110 -10.36 -1.90 -1.48
C ASP A 110 -9.01 -1.52 -2.11
N VAL A 111 -8.12 -2.51 -2.20
CA VAL A 111 -6.74 -2.32 -2.67
C VAL A 111 -6.55 -3.05 -4.00
N THR A 112 -5.93 -2.37 -4.96
CA THR A 112 -5.47 -2.99 -6.20
C THR A 112 -4.01 -2.66 -6.48
N ARG A 113 -3.29 -3.60 -7.10
CA ARG A 113 -1.91 -3.40 -7.51
C ARG A 113 -1.78 -3.56 -9.01
N SER A 114 -1.22 -2.55 -9.66
CA SER A 114 -0.83 -2.64 -11.06
C SER A 114 0.46 -3.45 -11.25
N VAL A 115 0.66 -3.97 -12.45
CA VAL A 115 1.89 -4.69 -12.84
C VAL A 115 3.13 -3.81 -12.67
N THR A 116 3.00 -2.50 -12.83
CA THR A 116 4.09 -1.52 -12.66
C THR A 116 4.37 -1.20 -11.19
N GLY A 117 3.66 -1.82 -10.24
CA GLY A 117 3.85 -1.65 -8.81
C GLY A 117 3.14 -0.44 -8.20
N THR A 118 2.35 0.30 -8.98
CA THR A 118 1.45 1.34 -8.43
C THR A 118 0.33 0.64 -7.66
N ILE A 119 0.14 1.06 -6.41
CA ILE A 119 -0.95 0.61 -5.54
C ILE A 119 -2.09 1.61 -5.68
N ARG A 120 -3.33 1.15 -5.78
CA ARG A 120 -4.51 1.99 -5.79
C ARG A 120 -5.44 1.62 -4.65
N TYR A 121 -5.98 2.65 -4.03
CA TYR A 121 -6.92 2.57 -2.93
C TYR A 121 -8.22 3.20 -3.43
N CYS A 122 -9.31 2.45 -3.41
CA CYS A 122 -10.64 2.98 -3.67
C CYS A 122 -11.32 3.16 -2.32
N ILE A 123 -11.53 4.41 -1.91
CA ILE A 123 -12.14 4.78 -0.64
C ILE A 123 -13.61 5.07 -0.88
N GLN A 124 -14.47 4.43 -0.11
CA GLN A 124 -15.91 4.55 -0.21
C GLN A 124 -16.53 4.91 1.12
N ASN A 125 -17.61 5.68 1.04
CA ASN A 125 -18.52 5.92 2.15
C ASN A 125 -19.34 4.67 2.46
N ALA A 126 -20.04 4.70 3.60
CA ALA A 126 -20.96 3.62 4.01
C ALA A 126 -22.11 3.37 3.03
N ASP A 127 -22.49 4.37 2.23
CA ASP A 127 -23.51 4.24 1.18
C ASP A 127 -22.97 3.62 -0.13
N GLY A 128 -21.68 3.27 -0.16
CA GLY A 128 -21.00 2.69 -1.32
C GLY A 128 -20.58 3.70 -2.39
N THR A 129 -20.82 4.99 -2.19
CA THR A 129 -20.33 6.04 -3.10
C THR A 129 -18.80 6.13 -2.99
N ILE A 130 -18.14 6.23 -4.15
CA ILE A 130 -16.70 6.47 -4.19
C ILE A 130 -16.47 7.89 -3.69
N GLN A 131 -15.77 7.98 -2.57
CA GLN A 131 -15.33 9.24 -1.99
C GLN A 131 -14.06 9.68 -2.68
N ASP A 132 -13.04 8.82 -2.67
CA ASP A 132 -11.71 9.14 -3.17
C ASP A 132 -11.04 7.94 -3.85
N ASN A 133 -10.24 8.23 -4.88
CA ASN A 133 -9.32 7.28 -5.49
C ASN A 133 -7.91 7.74 -5.27
N VAL A 134 -7.10 6.90 -4.64
CA VAL A 134 -5.71 7.23 -4.37
C VAL A 134 -4.81 6.26 -5.11
N SER A 135 -3.81 6.78 -5.81
CA SER A 135 -2.75 5.97 -6.40
C SER A 135 -1.40 6.32 -5.78
N LEU A 136 -0.70 5.31 -5.29
CA LEU A 136 0.66 5.43 -4.78
C LEU A 136 1.62 4.72 -5.73
N THR A 137 2.51 5.50 -6.33
CA THR A 137 3.53 4.97 -7.24
C THR A 137 4.64 4.24 -6.48
N PRO A 138 5.41 3.37 -7.14
CA PRO A 138 6.57 2.73 -6.53
C PRO A 138 7.60 3.72 -5.98
N LEU A 139 7.67 4.92 -6.57
CA LEU A 139 8.59 5.99 -6.17
C LEU A 139 8.07 6.82 -4.99
N GLY A 140 6.91 6.48 -4.42
CA GLY A 140 6.32 7.18 -3.29
C GLY A 140 5.56 8.45 -3.66
N LEU A 141 5.30 8.70 -4.95
CA LEU A 141 4.39 9.78 -5.37
C LEU A 141 2.94 9.36 -5.15
N THR A 142 2.17 10.22 -4.51
CA THR A 142 0.77 10.00 -4.16
C THR A 142 -0.12 10.86 -5.05
N PHE A 143 -1.15 10.25 -5.63
CA PHE A 143 -2.15 10.93 -6.43
C PHE A 143 -3.52 10.77 -5.78
N LEU A 144 -4.21 11.87 -5.50
CA LEU A 144 -5.59 11.89 -5.04
C LEU A 144 -6.49 12.32 -6.19
N ASN A 145 -7.44 11.46 -6.57
CA ASN A 145 -8.36 11.67 -7.69
C ASN A 145 -7.64 12.06 -9.01
N GLY A 146 -6.43 11.52 -9.21
CA GLY A 146 -5.59 11.79 -10.38
C GLY A 146 -4.72 13.04 -10.29
N ALA A 147 -4.85 13.86 -9.25
CA ALA A 147 -3.98 15.00 -8.98
C ALA A 147 -2.82 14.59 -8.06
N LEU A 148 -1.60 15.02 -8.40
CA LEU A 148 -0.42 14.83 -7.55
C LEU A 148 -0.56 15.72 -6.30
N ILE A 149 -0.33 15.15 -5.12
CA ILE A 149 -0.39 15.83 -3.81
C ILE A 149 0.93 15.73 -3.06
#